data_AF-A0A947QN70-F1
#
_entry.id   AF-A0A947QN70-F1
#
_cell.length_a   1.000
_cell.length_b   1.000
_cell.length_c   1.000
_cell.angle_alpha   90.00
_cell.angle_beta   90.00
_cell.angle_gamma   90.00
#
_symmetry.space_group_name_H-M   'P 1'
#
loop_
_entity.id
_entity.type
_entity.pdbx_description
1 polymer ?
#
loop_
_entity_poly.entity_id
_entity_poly.type
_entity_poly.pdbx_seq_one_letter_code
_entity_poly.pdbx_strand_id
1 'polypeptide(L)'
;MLKYSPSPNALRMAKQYLQHEFRKIFGDIKDDKTWKKIDRSINNFNKREDDGVFWNLIAAISEDLKLKRVYYILSSTKYRWTLRQIKLSEILLTGMSPTINKYTIKKFRRNPLLFAQAWKKDKHMREVIKKTGFKTHPARDHFPIFIYKTPQGLQIFDGMRRTLLASIKNKKTIKAWIGNETNPKGKSLISGGRCHFLANIHEQANNHNKSLDKAIVRIGQEIMTTYRNGHETLTKRIAGWSYDPKIKQIIKQMKK
;
A
#
# COMPACT_ATOMS: atom_id res chain seq x y z
N MET A 1 -4.78 18.11 17.10
CA MET A 1 -4.29 16.72 17.05
C MET A 1 -4.47 16.20 15.62
N LEU A 2 -3.45 15.61 14.99
CA LEU A 2 -3.55 15.12 13.62
C LEU A 2 -4.45 13.87 13.57
N LYS A 3 -5.47 13.89 12.71
CA LYS A 3 -6.29 12.71 12.43
C LYS A 3 -5.62 11.83 11.39
N TYR A 4 -5.18 10.61 11.71
CA TYR A 4 -4.48 9.77 10.74
C TYR A 4 -5.45 9.17 9.71
N SER A 5 -6.54 8.56 10.18
CA SER A 5 -7.59 7.97 9.36
C SER A 5 -8.40 9.02 8.57
N PRO A 6 -8.33 9.05 7.21
CA PRO A 6 -9.04 10.07 6.43
C PRO A 6 -10.55 9.81 6.33
N SER A 7 -11.00 8.57 6.49
CA SER A 7 -12.43 8.22 6.54
C SER A 7 -12.66 6.85 7.22
N PRO A 8 -13.88 6.56 7.71
CA PRO A 8 -14.23 5.24 8.25
C PRO A 8 -13.99 4.09 7.27
N ASN A 9 -14.26 4.31 5.97
CA ASN A 9 -14.04 3.30 4.94
C ASN A 9 -12.55 3.05 4.67
N ALA A 10 -11.71 4.09 4.69
CA ALA A 10 -10.26 3.92 4.59
C ALA A 10 -9.72 3.07 5.77
N LEU A 11 -10.18 3.32 6.99
CA LEU A 11 -9.82 2.52 8.16
C LEU A 11 -10.28 1.07 8.01
N ARG A 12 -11.52 0.84 7.54
CA ARG A 12 -12.05 -0.51 7.28
C ARG A 12 -11.22 -1.25 6.22
N MET A 13 -10.82 -0.57 5.15
CA MET A 13 -9.95 -1.13 4.11
C MET A 13 -8.57 -1.50 4.66
N ALA A 14 -7.97 -0.62 5.46
CA ALA A 14 -6.67 -0.86 6.09
C ALA A 14 -6.71 -2.10 7.01
N LYS A 15 -7.80 -2.29 7.77
CA LYS A 15 -8.02 -3.51 8.59
C LYS A 15 -8.12 -4.76 7.71
N GLN A 16 -8.93 -4.71 6.65
CA GLN A 16 -9.05 -5.82 5.70
C GLN A 16 -7.73 -6.15 5.01
N TYR A 17 -6.91 -5.13 4.72
CA TYR A 17 -5.57 -5.30 4.18
C TYR A 17 -4.67 -6.09 5.14
N LEU A 18 -4.61 -5.71 6.41
CA LEU A 18 -3.83 -6.45 7.41
C LEU A 18 -4.33 -7.87 7.58
N GLN A 19 -5.65 -8.07 7.70
CA GLN A 19 -6.24 -9.41 7.80
C GLN A 19 -5.84 -10.29 6.61
N HIS A 20 -5.83 -9.72 5.41
CA HIS A 20 -5.41 -10.40 4.20
C HIS A 20 -3.89 -10.69 4.17
N GLU A 21 -3.03 -9.73 4.54
CA GLU A 21 -1.58 -9.92 4.53
C GLU A 21 -1.12 -10.87 5.65
N PHE A 22 -1.72 -10.82 6.83
CA PHE A 22 -1.43 -11.75 7.93
C PHE A 22 -1.71 -13.19 7.51
N ARG A 23 -2.81 -13.46 6.79
CA ARG A 23 -3.10 -14.79 6.20
C ARG A 23 -2.13 -15.24 5.12
N LYS A 24 -1.27 -14.35 4.60
CA LYS A 24 -0.16 -14.74 3.73
C LYS A 24 1.11 -15.02 4.52
N ILE A 25 1.40 -14.19 5.52
CA ILE A 25 2.59 -14.28 6.35
C ILE A 25 2.50 -15.56 7.20
N PHE A 26 1.38 -15.79 7.87
CA PHE A 26 1.11 -16.96 8.70
C PHE A 26 0.22 -17.96 7.95
N GLY A 27 0.64 -18.36 6.76
CA GLY A 27 -0.15 -19.22 5.86
C GLY A 27 -0.27 -20.68 6.30
N ASP A 28 0.52 -21.08 7.29
CA ASP A 28 0.55 -22.35 8.00
C ASP A 28 -0.62 -22.50 8.98
N ILE A 29 -1.11 -21.41 9.57
CA ILE A 29 -2.27 -21.43 10.47
C ILE A 29 -3.55 -21.85 9.72
N LYS A 30 -4.09 -23.03 10.08
CA LYS A 30 -5.36 -23.56 9.53
C LYS A 30 -6.55 -23.41 10.45
N ASP A 31 -6.33 -23.10 11.72
CA ASP A 31 -7.39 -23.00 12.73
C ASP A 31 -8.22 -21.71 12.58
N ASP A 32 -9.52 -21.89 12.34
CA ASP A 32 -10.47 -20.78 12.21
C ASP A 32 -10.65 -20.00 13.52
N LYS A 33 -10.50 -20.64 14.69
CA LYS A 33 -10.61 -19.95 15.99
C LYS A 33 -9.47 -18.95 16.15
N THR A 34 -8.25 -19.34 15.78
CA THR A 34 -7.06 -18.48 15.77
C THR A 34 -7.26 -17.30 14.82
N TRP A 35 -7.75 -17.53 13.60
CA TRP A 35 -8.05 -16.43 12.67
C TRP A 35 -9.11 -15.47 13.19
N LYS A 36 -10.16 -15.96 13.86
CA LYS A 36 -11.17 -15.10 14.52
C LYS A 36 -10.55 -14.21 15.61
N LYS A 37 -9.60 -14.74 16.40
CA LYS A 37 -8.87 -13.96 17.42
C LYS A 37 -7.98 -12.88 16.78
N ILE A 38 -7.22 -13.25 15.74
CA ILE A 38 -6.36 -12.30 15.01
C ILE A 38 -7.20 -11.18 14.37
N ASP A 39 -8.29 -11.53 13.68
CA ASP A 39 -9.18 -10.57 13.04
C ASP A 39 -9.80 -9.60 14.05
N ARG A 40 -10.23 -10.11 15.21
CA ARG A 40 -10.73 -9.28 16.33
C ARG A 40 -9.65 -8.33 16.84
N SER A 41 -8.42 -8.82 17.01
CA SER A 41 -7.29 -7.98 17.44
C SER A 41 -7.01 -6.86 16.42
N ILE A 42 -6.95 -7.18 15.13
CA ILE A 42 -6.77 -6.18 14.05
C ILE A 42 -7.91 -5.16 14.04
N ASN A 43 -9.16 -5.62 14.21
CA ASN A 43 -10.32 -4.75 14.20
C ASN A 43 -10.34 -3.74 15.35
N ASN A 44 -9.70 -4.07 16.47
CA ASN A 44 -9.65 -3.22 17.66
C ASN A 44 -8.32 -2.50 17.85
N PHE A 45 -7.30 -2.82 17.05
CA PHE A 45 -5.92 -2.33 17.23
C PHE A 45 -5.86 -0.81 17.36
N ASN A 46 -6.49 -0.06 16.45
CA ASN A 46 -6.47 1.41 16.45
C ASN A 46 -7.15 2.05 17.68
N LYS A 47 -8.02 1.30 18.38
CA LYS A 47 -8.63 1.74 19.64
C LYS A 47 -7.76 1.41 20.84
N ARG A 48 -7.03 0.29 20.76
CA ARG A 48 -6.15 -0.21 21.83
C ARG A 48 -4.81 0.53 21.87
N GLU A 49 -4.21 0.80 20.72
CA GLU A 49 -2.83 1.29 20.58
C GLU A 49 -2.70 2.70 20.00
N ASP A 50 -3.81 3.41 19.74
CA ASP A 50 -3.90 4.65 18.93
C ASP A 50 -3.92 4.46 17.39
N ASP A 51 -4.59 5.40 16.70
CA ASP A 51 -4.73 5.42 15.24
C ASP A 51 -3.37 5.62 14.54
N GLY A 52 -2.50 6.47 15.09
CA GLY A 52 -1.14 6.68 14.58
C GLY A 52 -0.32 5.40 14.58
N VAL A 53 -0.32 4.63 15.68
CA VAL A 53 0.40 3.34 15.75
C VAL A 53 -0.17 2.33 14.75
N PHE A 54 -1.50 2.26 14.63
CA PHE A 54 -2.15 1.42 13.62
C PHE A 54 -1.68 1.74 12.20
N TRP A 55 -1.63 3.03 11.81
CA TRP A 55 -1.18 3.43 10.47
C TRP A 55 0.32 3.17 10.23
N ASN A 56 1.14 3.20 11.27
CA ASN A 56 2.55 2.78 11.16
C ASN A 56 2.67 1.27 10.90
N LEU A 57 1.82 0.44 11.50
CA LEU A 57 1.77 -0.99 11.16
C LEU A 57 1.36 -1.21 9.70
N ILE A 58 0.39 -0.42 9.18
CA ILE A 58 0.03 -0.45 7.75
C ILE A 58 1.24 -0.07 6.88
N ALA A 59 1.98 0.98 7.25
CA ALA A 59 3.18 1.39 6.53
C ALA A 59 4.23 0.27 6.52
N ALA A 60 4.56 -0.30 7.68
CA ALA A 60 5.56 -1.37 7.81
C ALA A 60 5.22 -2.60 6.96
N ILE A 61 3.96 -3.05 6.99
CA ILE A 61 3.54 -4.21 6.19
C ILE A 61 3.47 -3.86 4.71
N SER A 62 2.87 -2.71 4.35
CA SER A 62 2.63 -2.41 2.94
C SER A 62 3.86 -1.89 2.22
N GLU A 63 4.54 -0.88 2.76
CA GLU A 63 5.64 -0.20 2.09
C GLU A 63 6.96 -0.94 2.30
N ASP A 64 7.28 -1.32 3.54
CA ASP A 64 8.61 -1.84 3.87
C ASP A 64 8.73 -3.34 3.57
N LEU A 65 7.74 -4.14 3.98
CA LEU A 65 7.76 -5.59 3.76
C LEU A 65 7.26 -6.01 2.37
N LYS A 66 6.17 -5.40 1.87
CA LYS A 66 5.51 -5.82 0.63
C LYS A 66 5.80 -4.91 -0.57
N LEU A 67 6.46 -3.78 -0.38
CA LEU A 67 6.78 -2.81 -1.43
C LEU A 67 5.54 -2.34 -2.24
N LYS A 68 4.42 -2.14 -1.54
CA LYS A 68 3.13 -1.70 -2.08
C LYS A 68 2.78 -0.29 -1.61
N ARG A 69 2.08 0.47 -2.45
CA ARG A 69 1.61 1.83 -2.16
C ARG A 69 0.29 1.88 -1.36
N VAL A 70 -0.08 0.82 -0.64
CA VAL A 70 -1.39 0.75 0.04
C VAL A 70 -1.48 1.81 1.14
N TYR A 71 -0.45 1.94 1.99
CA TYR A 71 -0.39 3.00 3.01
C TYR A 71 -0.56 4.40 2.40
N TYR A 72 0.25 4.74 1.39
CA TYR A 72 0.19 6.03 0.71
C TYR A 72 -1.21 6.34 0.15
N ILE A 73 -1.87 5.36 -0.47
CA ILE A 73 -3.18 5.56 -1.10
C ILE A 73 -4.30 5.65 -0.06
N LEU A 74 -4.34 4.72 0.90
CA LEU A 74 -5.43 4.66 1.89
C LEU A 74 -5.37 5.79 2.92
N SER A 75 -4.18 6.30 3.22
CA SER A 75 -4.00 7.43 4.14
C SER A 75 -4.32 8.80 3.52
N SER A 76 -4.54 8.83 2.21
CA SER A 76 -4.79 10.05 1.47
C SER A 76 -6.18 10.61 1.75
N THR A 77 -6.28 11.93 1.95
CA THR A 77 -7.57 12.65 1.96
C THR A 77 -8.12 12.91 0.57
N LYS A 78 -7.39 12.50 -0.48
CA LYS A 78 -7.78 12.66 -1.88
C LYS A 78 -9.00 11.84 -2.28
N TYR A 79 -9.16 10.66 -1.68
CA TYR A 79 -10.12 9.65 -2.12
C TYR A 79 -11.24 9.42 -1.09
N ARG A 80 -12.46 9.26 -1.60
CA ARG A 80 -13.58 8.63 -0.87
C ARG A 80 -13.82 7.22 -1.39
N TRP A 81 -13.93 6.29 -0.45
CA TRP A 81 -13.97 4.87 -0.74
C TRP A 81 -15.39 4.32 -0.64
N THR A 82 -15.81 3.56 -1.66
CA THR A 82 -17.10 2.84 -1.65
C THR A 82 -16.91 1.38 -2.03
N LEU A 83 -17.68 0.47 -1.41
CA LEU A 83 -17.61 -0.96 -1.67
C LEU A 83 -18.71 -1.35 -2.66
N ARG A 84 -18.35 -1.91 -3.82
CA ARG A 84 -19.29 -2.30 -4.87
C ARG A 84 -18.83 -3.56 -5.61
N GLN A 85 -19.74 -4.18 -6.35
CA GLN A 85 -19.37 -5.14 -7.40
C GLN A 85 -19.05 -4.35 -8.67
N ILE A 86 -17.94 -4.65 -9.33
CA ILE A 86 -17.55 -4.00 -10.58
C ILE A 86 -17.32 -5.02 -11.69
N LYS A 87 -17.51 -4.63 -12.94
CA LYS A 87 -17.25 -5.50 -14.08
C LYS A 87 -15.74 -5.68 -14.24
N LEU A 88 -15.31 -6.92 -14.50
CA LEU A 88 -13.89 -7.17 -14.77
C LEU A 88 -13.40 -6.42 -16.02
N SER A 89 -14.27 -6.14 -16.99
CA SER A 89 -13.95 -5.38 -18.20
C SER A 89 -13.55 -3.92 -17.95
N GLU A 90 -13.95 -3.33 -16.82
CA GLU A 90 -13.66 -1.92 -16.46
C GLU A 90 -12.30 -1.77 -15.75
N ILE A 91 -11.68 -2.89 -15.40
CA ILE A 91 -10.46 -2.94 -14.59
C ILE A 91 -9.22 -2.85 -15.46
N LEU A 92 -8.31 -1.98 -15.05
CA LEU A 92 -6.94 -1.93 -15.54
C LEU A 92 -6.00 -2.71 -14.62
N LEU A 93 -5.41 -3.76 -15.18
CA LEU A 93 -4.37 -4.53 -14.51
C LEU A 93 -3.11 -3.67 -14.26
N THR A 94 -2.49 -3.90 -13.11
CA THR A 94 -1.20 -3.33 -12.71
C THR A 94 -0.14 -4.40 -12.55
N GLY A 95 1.04 -4.00 -12.09
CA GLY A 95 2.16 -4.91 -11.92
C GLY A 95 1.98 -5.85 -10.72
N MET A 96 2.50 -7.08 -10.84
CA MET A 96 2.60 -8.04 -9.73
C MET A 96 4.01 -8.66 -9.65
N SER A 97 4.53 -9.19 -10.75
CA SER A 97 5.90 -9.72 -10.85
C SER A 97 6.40 -9.60 -12.28
N PRO A 98 7.72 -9.50 -12.55
CA PRO A 98 8.25 -9.39 -13.91
C PRO A 98 7.69 -10.47 -14.86
N THR A 99 7.63 -11.71 -14.39
CA THR A 99 7.09 -12.86 -15.14
C THR A 99 5.63 -12.67 -15.53
N ILE A 100 4.77 -12.26 -14.60
CA ILE A 100 3.34 -12.08 -14.89
C ILE A 100 3.11 -10.79 -15.69
N ASN A 101 3.89 -9.74 -15.43
CA ASN A 101 3.81 -8.44 -16.10
C ASN A 101 4.14 -8.53 -17.60
N LYS A 102 5.00 -9.46 -18.02
CA LYS A 102 5.22 -9.79 -19.44
C LYS A 102 3.90 -10.06 -20.17
N TYR A 103 2.99 -10.78 -19.51
CA TYR A 103 1.70 -11.13 -20.08
C TYR A 103 0.65 -10.04 -19.82
N THR A 104 0.46 -9.64 -18.55
CA THR A 104 -0.64 -8.73 -18.18
C THR A 104 -0.44 -7.32 -18.72
N ILE A 105 0.75 -6.75 -18.64
CA ILE A 105 1.02 -5.36 -19.05
C ILE A 105 1.46 -5.31 -20.51
N LYS A 106 2.51 -6.06 -20.87
CA LYS A 106 3.13 -5.94 -22.21
C LYS A 106 2.27 -6.60 -23.28
N LYS A 107 1.94 -7.89 -23.14
CA LYS A 107 1.20 -8.66 -24.16
C LYS A 107 -0.27 -8.28 -24.24
N PHE A 108 -0.96 -8.19 -23.10
CA PHE A 108 -2.42 -7.99 -23.05
C PHE A 108 -2.85 -6.57 -22.70
N ARG A 109 -1.92 -5.60 -22.73
CA ARG A 109 -2.19 -4.17 -22.55
C ARG A 109 -3.10 -3.86 -21.34
N ARG A 110 -2.82 -4.54 -20.22
CA ARG A 110 -3.55 -4.42 -18.94
C ARG A 110 -5.00 -4.90 -18.96
N ASN A 111 -5.45 -5.62 -19.98
CA ASN A 111 -6.82 -6.12 -20.11
C ASN A 111 -6.98 -7.51 -19.45
N PRO A 112 -7.84 -7.64 -18.42
CA PRO A 112 -8.06 -8.91 -17.72
C PRO A 112 -8.80 -9.98 -18.55
N LEU A 113 -9.63 -9.58 -19.51
CA LEU A 113 -10.38 -10.50 -20.36
C LEU A 113 -9.46 -11.13 -21.41
N LEU A 114 -8.56 -10.35 -22.02
CA LEU A 114 -7.55 -10.87 -22.94
C LEU A 114 -6.62 -11.86 -22.22
N PHE A 115 -6.22 -11.54 -20.98
CA PHE A 115 -5.46 -12.48 -20.15
C PHE A 115 -6.21 -13.80 -19.92
N ALA A 116 -7.50 -13.74 -19.59
CA ALA A 116 -8.31 -14.94 -19.35
C ALA A 116 -8.53 -15.78 -20.62
N GLN A 117 -8.72 -15.15 -21.78
CA GLN A 117 -8.80 -15.83 -23.07
C GLN A 117 -7.50 -16.55 -23.41
N ALA A 118 -6.37 -15.87 -23.26
CA ALA A 118 -5.05 -16.47 -23.46
C ALA A 118 -4.77 -17.59 -22.45
N TRP A 119 -5.23 -17.44 -21.19
CA TRP A 119 -5.07 -18.47 -20.17
C TRP A 119 -5.68 -19.80 -20.59
N LYS A 120 -6.78 -19.81 -21.35
CA LYS A 120 -7.40 -21.05 -21.84
C LYS A 120 -6.56 -21.73 -22.93
N LYS A 121 -5.90 -20.95 -23.78
CA LYS A 121 -5.23 -21.44 -25.01
C LYS A 121 -3.73 -21.67 -24.84
N ASP A 122 -3.04 -20.84 -24.06
CA ASP A 122 -1.57 -20.81 -23.97
C ASP A 122 -1.07 -21.65 -22.80
N LYS A 123 -0.77 -22.93 -23.06
CA LYS A 123 -0.24 -23.87 -22.05
C LYS A 123 1.10 -23.39 -21.47
N HIS A 124 2.00 -22.89 -22.32
CA HIS A 124 3.31 -22.42 -21.89
C HIS A 124 3.19 -21.24 -20.91
N MET A 125 2.37 -20.23 -21.23
CA MET A 125 2.08 -19.12 -20.32
C MET A 125 1.55 -19.61 -18.97
N ARG A 126 0.61 -20.55 -18.96
CA ARG A 126 0.05 -21.10 -17.71
C ARG A 126 1.15 -21.71 -16.83
N GLU A 127 2.00 -22.56 -17.40
CA GLU A 127 3.05 -23.23 -16.63
C GLU A 127 4.11 -22.25 -16.11
N VAL A 128 4.52 -21.28 -16.93
CA VAL A 128 5.43 -20.21 -16.49
C VAL A 128 4.82 -19.40 -15.35
N ILE A 129 3.53 -19.04 -15.42
CA ILE A 129 2.87 -18.26 -14.38
C ILE A 129 2.66 -19.10 -13.11
N LYS A 130 2.27 -20.38 -13.20
CA LYS A 130 2.09 -21.25 -12.04
C LYS A 130 3.36 -21.40 -11.21
N LYS A 131 4.54 -21.45 -11.84
CA LYS A 131 5.85 -21.49 -11.16
C LYS A 131 6.10 -20.30 -10.22
N THR A 132 5.39 -19.18 -10.41
CA THR A 132 5.47 -18.02 -9.51
C THR A 132 4.64 -18.19 -8.21
N GLY A 133 4.00 -19.35 -8.01
CA GLY A 133 3.07 -19.58 -6.91
C GLY A 133 1.66 -19.03 -7.16
N PHE A 134 1.32 -18.70 -8.41
CA PHE A 134 0.00 -18.21 -8.79
C PHE A 134 -1.06 -19.32 -8.64
N LYS A 135 -1.80 -19.29 -7.53
CA LYS A 135 -2.90 -20.23 -7.22
C LYS A 135 -4.02 -19.60 -6.40
N THR A 136 -5.14 -20.32 -6.29
CA THR A 136 -6.27 -19.97 -5.41
C THR A 136 -5.87 -20.14 -3.94
N HIS A 137 -6.43 -19.28 -3.08
CA HIS A 137 -6.27 -19.38 -1.63
C HIS A 137 -7.60 -19.05 -0.93
N PRO A 138 -8.39 -20.06 -0.52
CA PRO A 138 -9.73 -19.87 0.04
C PRO A 138 -9.78 -18.87 1.20
N ALA A 139 -8.81 -18.96 2.12
CA ALA A 139 -8.70 -18.07 3.27
C ALA A 139 -8.52 -16.58 2.90
N ARG A 140 -8.10 -16.25 1.67
CA ARG A 140 -7.72 -14.89 1.26
C ARG A 140 -8.41 -14.39 -0.01
N ASP A 141 -9.09 -15.27 -0.75
CA ASP A 141 -9.76 -14.96 -2.02
C ASP A 141 -11.11 -14.26 -1.84
N HIS A 142 -11.68 -14.27 -0.64
CA HIS A 142 -12.95 -13.62 -0.32
C HIS A 142 -12.83 -12.10 -0.05
N PHE A 143 -11.61 -11.60 0.21
CA PHE A 143 -11.39 -10.18 0.46
C PHE A 143 -11.61 -9.34 -0.82
N PRO A 144 -12.24 -8.16 -0.71
CA PRO A 144 -12.36 -7.23 -1.85
C PRO A 144 -10.99 -6.83 -2.40
N ILE A 145 -10.94 -6.53 -3.70
CA ILE A 145 -9.78 -5.86 -4.31
C ILE A 145 -9.83 -4.36 -4.02
N PHE A 146 -8.69 -3.66 -4.13
CA PHE A 146 -8.64 -2.22 -4.00
C PHE A 146 -8.28 -1.56 -5.33
N ILE A 147 -9.11 -0.62 -5.75
CA ILE A 147 -8.98 0.10 -7.02
C ILE A 147 -9.19 1.59 -6.79
N TYR A 148 -8.59 2.42 -7.62
CA TYR A 148 -8.93 3.85 -7.69
C TYR A 148 -9.21 4.24 -9.15
N LYS A 149 -10.05 5.26 -9.33
CA LYS A 149 -10.37 5.79 -10.65
C LYS A 149 -9.21 6.63 -11.17
N THR A 150 -8.83 6.41 -12.43
CA THR A 150 -7.89 7.24 -13.19
C THR A 150 -8.56 7.72 -14.48
N PRO A 151 -7.98 8.67 -15.22
CA PRO A 151 -8.47 9.04 -16.55
C PRO A 151 -8.57 7.84 -17.52
N GLN A 152 -7.75 6.81 -17.33
CA GLN A 152 -7.69 5.63 -18.20
C GLN A 152 -8.67 4.51 -17.78
N GLY A 153 -9.18 4.52 -16.55
CA GLY A 153 -10.09 3.48 -16.05
C GLY A 153 -9.95 3.17 -14.56
N LEU A 154 -10.40 1.98 -14.13
CA LEU A 154 -10.32 1.55 -12.73
C LEU A 154 -9.02 0.78 -12.49
N GLN A 155 -8.02 1.44 -11.93
CA GLN A 155 -6.70 0.86 -11.73
C GLN A 155 -6.58 0.12 -10.39
N ILE A 156 -6.10 -1.14 -10.43
CA ILE A 156 -5.86 -1.94 -9.23
C ILE A 156 -4.58 -1.51 -8.52
N PHE A 157 -4.60 -1.40 -7.19
CA PHE A 157 -3.38 -1.26 -6.39
C PHE A 157 -3.22 -2.32 -5.29
N ASP A 158 -4.28 -3.09 -5.00
CA ASP A 158 -4.17 -4.35 -4.27
C ASP A 158 -5.19 -5.38 -4.78
N GLY A 159 -4.78 -6.65 -4.84
CA GLY A 159 -5.67 -7.74 -5.25
C GLY A 159 -5.53 -8.21 -6.70
N MET A 160 -4.43 -7.85 -7.38
CA MET A 160 -4.10 -8.31 -8.74
C MET A 160 -4.33 -9.80 -8.97
N ARG A 161 -3.82 -10.66 -8.08
CA ARG A 161 -4.02 -12.12 -8.16
C ARG A 161 -5.49 -12.53 -8.14
N ARG A 162 -6.30 -11.92 -7.27
CA ARG A 162 -7.74 -12.22 -7.14
C ARG A 162 -8.49 -11.81 -8.41
N THR A 163 -8.13 -10.67 -9.00
CA THR A 163 -8.68 -10.23 -10.28
C THR A 163 -8.39 -11.24 -11.38
N LEU A 164 -7.12 -11.62 -11.55
CA LEU A 164 -6.73 -12.58 -12.60
C LEU A 164 -7.44 -13.93 -12.44
N LEU A 165 -7.55 -14.45 -11.21
CA LEU A 165 -8.28 -15.69 -10.94
C LEU A 165 -9.78 -15.55 -11.21
N ALA A 166 -10.39 -14.41 -10.87
CA ALA A 166 -11.80 -14.17 -11.19
C ALA A 166 -12.02 -14.15 -12.70
N SER A 167 -11.11 -13.53 -13.47
CA SER A 167 -11.17 -13.49 -14.93
C SER A 167 -11.00 -14.88 -15.55
N ILE A 168 -10.03 -15.66 -15.08
CA ILE A 168 -9.82 -17.05 -15.54
C ILE A 168 -11.07 -17.92 -15.31
N LYS A 169 -11.75 -17.71 -14.19
CA LYS A 169 -12.99 -18.40 -13.81
C LYS A 169 -14.25 -17.83 -14.50
N ASN A 170 -14.09 -16.99 -15.52
CA ASN A 170 -15.18 -16.35 -16.27
C ASN A 170 -16.19 -15.59 -15.39
N LYS A 171 -15.77 -15.06 -14.22
CA LYS A 171 -16.65 -14.20 -13.44
C LYS A 171 -16.90 -12.91 -14.21
N LYS A 172 -18.14 -12.41 -14.20
CA LYS A 172 -18.47 -11.11 -14.82
C LYS A 172 -18.01 -9.95 -13.94
N THR A 173 -18.12 -10.12 -12.62
CA THR A 173 -17.86 -9.06 -11.64
C THR A 173 -16.94 -9.52 -10.50
N ILE A 174 -16.37 -8.55 -9.79
CA ILE A 174 -15.58 -8.75 -8.58
C ILE A 174 -15.89 -7.66 -7.55
N LYS A 175 -15.88 -8.04 -6.26
CA LYS A 175 -16.09 -7.12 -5.14
C LYS A 175 -14.85 -6.24 -4.96
N ALA A 176 -15.04 -4.93 -4.99
CA ALA A 176 -13.96 -3.96 -4.92
C ALA A 176 -14.30 -2.77 -4.04
N TRP A 177 -13.28 -2.25 -3.35
CA TRP A 177 -13.30 -0.90 -2.83
C TRP A 177 -12.80 0.07 -3.89
N ILE A 178 -13.62 1.04 -4.24
CA ILE A 178 -13.37 2.02 -5.29
C ILE A 178 -13.05 3.38 -4.67
N GLY A 179 -11.84 3.87 -4.91
CA GLY A 179 -11.41 5.22 -4.56
C GLY A 179 -11.86 6.20 -5.63
N ASN A 180 -12.80 7.07 -5.27
CA ASN A 180 -13.22 8.20 -6.10
C ASN A 180 -12.47 9.44 -5.63
N GLU A 181 -11.82 10.14 -6.55
CA GLU A 181 -11.15 11.39 -6.26
C GLU A 181 -12.19 12.47 -5.93
N THR A 182 -12.15 12.98 -4.70
CA THR A 182 -13.08 14.04 -4.24
C THR A 182 -12.35 15.28 -3.74
N ASN A 183 -11.03 15.19 -3.54
CA ASN A 183 -10.20 16.32 -3.17
C ASN A 183 -8.84 16.19 -3.90
N PRO A 184 -8.69 16.77 -5.10
CA PRO A 184 -7.45 16.66 -5.88
C PRO A 184 -6.19 17.14 -5.14
N LYS A 185 -6.35 18.12 -4.23
CA LYS A 185 -5.28 18.65 -3.36
C LYS A 185 -5.08 17.84 -2.07
N GLY A 186 -5.80 16.72 -1.93
CA GLY A 186 -5.70 15.83 -0.78
C GLY A 186 -4.30 15.23 -0.65
N LYS A 187 -3.76 15.28 0.57
CA LYS A 187 -2.40 14.83 0.88
C LYS A 187 -2.43 13.45 1.52
N SER A 188 -1.36 12.68 1.35
CA SER A 188 -1.16 11.38 2.02
C SER A 188 -0.39 11.54 3.32
N LEU A 189 -0.33 10.47 4.11
CA LEU A 189 0.68 10.35 5.15
C LEU A 189 1.99 9.83 4.55
N ILE A 190 3.11 10.19 5.17
CA ILE A 190 4.44 9.60 4.93
C ILE A 190 4.77 8.62 6.06
N SER A 191 5.50 7.55 5.74
CA SER A 191 5.96 6.57 6.71
C SER A 191 7.27 7.02 7.35
N GLY A 192 7.47 6.70 8.63
CA GLY A 192 8.73 6.99 9.33
C GLY A 192 9.94 6.39 8.63
N GLY A 193 9.82 5.16 8.09
CA GLY A 193 10.89 4.48 7.35
C GLY A 193 11.40 5.28 6.15
N ARG A 194 10.51 5.89 5.35
CA ARG A 194 10.92 6.75 4.23
C ARG A 194 11.70 7.99 4.66
N CYS A 195 11.39 8.53 5.84
CA CYS A 195 12.10 9.70 6.38
C CYS A 195 13.38 9.31 7.12
N HIS A 196 13.45 8.10 7.70
CA HIS A 196 14.62 7.60 8.44
C HIS A 196 15.87 7.53 7.57
N PHE A 197 15.70 7.27 6.28
CA PHE A 197 16.80 7.31 5.32
C PHE A 197 17.59 8.64 5.35
N LEU A 198 16.94 9.77 5.64
CA LEU A 198 17.61 11.08 5.75
C LEU A 198 18.61 11.11 6.91
N ALA A 199 18.23 10.55 8.06
CA ALA A 199 19.13 10.44 9.20
C ALA A 199 20.26 9.43 8.90
N ASN A 200 19.93 8.28 8.31
CA ASN A 200 20.92 7.25 8.01
C ASN A 200 22.00 7.71 7.03
N ILE A 201 21.63 8.38 5.93
CA ILE A 201 22.65 8.89 4.99
C ILE A 201 23.57 9.87 5.71
N HIS A 202 23.02 10.76 6.53
CA HIS A 202 23.82 11.73 7.25
C HIS A 202 24.78 11.03 8.20
N GLU A 203 24.28 10.15 9.07
CA GLU A 203 25.06 9.40 10.05
C GLU A 203 26.16 8.53 9.41
N GLN A 204 25.93 8.01 8.20
CA GLN A 204 26.88 7.16 7.47
C GLN A 204 27.80 7.92 6.51
N ALA A 205 27.62 9.23 6.34
CA ALA A 205 28.43 10.00 5.41
C ALA A 205 29.83 10.24 5.97
N ASN A 206 30.85 9.68 5.32
CA ASN A 206 32.26 9.89 5.70
C ASN A 206 32.69 11.37 5.71
N ASN A 207 32.03 12.21 4.89
CA ASN A 207 32.29 13.64 4.78
C ASN A 207 30.99 14.42 4.99
N HIS A 208 30.69 14.79 6.24
CA HIS A 208 29.61 15.70 6.58
C HIS A 208 29.89 17.09 6.01
N ASN A 209 29.47 17.33 4.78
CA ASN A 209 29.64 18.62 4.11
C ASN A 209 28.31 19.40 4.03
N LYS A 210 28.42 20.72 3.89
CA LYS A 210 27.26 21.63 3.84
C LYS A 210 26.28 21.33 2.70
N SER A 211 26.70 20.60 1.66
CA SER A 211 25.81 20.23 0.54
C SER A 211 24.81 19.16 0.97
N LEU A 212 25.26 18.16 1.74
CA LEU A 212 24.39 17.12 2.29
C LEU A 212 23.35 17.73 3.24
N ASP A 213 23.77 18.62 4.15
CA ASP A 213 22.86 19.35 5.04
C ASP A 213 21.77 20.08 4.26
N LYS A 214 22.17 20.85 3.22
CA LYS A 214 21.22 21.58 2.35
C LYS A 214 20.25 20.64 1.63
N ALA A 215 20.73 19.49 1.15
CA ALA A 215 19.88 18.50 0.49
C ALA A 215 18.84 17.92 1.47
N ILE A 216 19.27 17.56 2.70
CA ILE A 216 18.38 17.07 3.75
C ILE A 216 17.34 18.13 4.12
N VAL A 217 17.74 19.40 4.29
CA VAL A 217 16.83 20.53 4.53
C VAL A 217 15.78 20.63 3.43
N ARG A 218 16.21 20.65 2.17
CA ARG A 218 15.31 20.77 1.01
C ARG A 218 14.32 19.60 0.96
N ILE A 219 14.77 18.37 1.12
CA ILE A 219 13.90 17.19 1.11
C ILE A 219 12.94 17.22 2.31
N GLY A 220 13.41 17.62 3.49
CA GLY A 220 12.59 17.77 4.69
C GLY A 220 11.47 18.79 4.51
N GLN A 221 11.77 19.97 3.95
CA GLN A 221 10.78 21.01 3.64
C GLN A 221 9.73 20.52 2.63
N GLU A 222 10.16 19.79 1.60
CA GLU A 222 9.22 19.15 0.66
C GLU A 222 8.32 18.17 1.41
N ILE A 223 8.87 17.29 2.26
CA ILE A 223 8.07 16.34 3.05
C ILE A 223 7.04 17.05 3.95
N MET A 224 7.42 18.15 4.63
CA MET A 224 6.49 18.93 5.45
C MET A 224 5.35 19.52 4.62
N THR A 225 5.63 19.91 3.38
CA THR A 225 4.67 20.51 2.47
C THR A 225 3.78 19.47 1.81
N THR A 226 4.32 18.34 1.36
CA THR A 226 3.58 17.32 0.59
C THR A 226 2.69 16.44 1.47
N TYR A 227 3.08 16.14 2.72
CA TYR A 227 2.42 15.12 3.54
C TYR A 227 1.74 15.67 4.79
N ARG A 228 0.59 15.08 5.13
CA ARG A 228 -0.26 15.52 6.27
C ARG A 228 0.46 15.43 7.62
N ASN A 229 1.31 14.41 7.78
CA ASN A 229 2.12 14.17 8.98
C ASN A 229 3.61 14.48 8.75
N GLY A 230 3.98 15.22 7.70
CA GLY A 230 5.39 15.46 7.36
C GLY A 230 6.15 16.12 8.51
N HIS A 231 5.61 17.22 9.05
CA HIS A 231 6.19 17.92 10.20
C HIS A 231 6.31 17.02 11.43
N GLU A 232 5.23 16.31 11.81
CA GLU A 232 5.24 15.39 12.96
C GLU A 232 6.26 14.25 12.79
N THR A 233 6.34 13.66 11.59
CA THR A 233 7.25 12.56 11.31
C THR A 233 8.71 13.00 11.41
N LEU A 234 9.06 14.12 10.80
CA LEU A 234 10.43 14.64 10.85
C LEU A 234 10.81 15.07 12.27
N THR A 235 9.97 15.83 12.95
CA THR A 235 10.33 16.42 14.25
C THR A 235 10.23 15.46 15.42
N LYS A 236 9.20 14.60 15.47
CA LYS A 236 9.01 13.68 16.61
C LYS A 236 9.66 12.33 16.41
N ARG A 237 9.69 11.80 15.17
CA ARG A 237 10.30 10.48 14.91
C ARG A 237 11.74 10.59 14.47
N ILE A 238 12.03 11.33 13.41
CA ILE A 238 13.40 11.36 12.88
C ILE A 238 14.34 12.10 13.82
N ALA A 239 14.06 13.37 14.13
CA ALA A 239 14.87 14.11 15.09
C ALA A 239 14.74 13.57 16.51
N GLY A 240 13.54 13.12 16.92
CA GLY A 240 13.33 12.60 18.27
C GLY A 240 14.09 11.32 18.57
N TRP A 241 14.32 10.46 17.57
CA TRP A 241 14.97 9.15 17.76
C TRP A 241 16.41 9.08 17.20
N SER A 242 16.85 10.06 16.41
CA SER A 242 18.25 10.11 15.96
C SER A 242 19.19 10.39 17.13
N TYR A 243 20.37 9.77 17.11
CA TYR A 243 21.44 10.04 18.07
C TYR A 243 22.33 11.18 17.61
N ASP A 244 22.26 11.57 16.34
CA ASP A 244 23.06 12.63 15.74
C ASP A 244 22.52 14.03 16.11
N PRO A 245 23.27 14.82 16.90
CA PRO A 245 22.87 16.18 17.27
C PRO A 245 22.71 17.11 16.06
N LYS A 246 23.45 16.86 14.97
CA LYS A 246 23.40 17.65 13.75
C LYS A 246 22.09 17.43 13.01
N ILE A 247 21.61 16.19 12.91
CA ILE A 247 20.28 15.87 12.35
C ILE A 247 19.18 16.56 13.15
N LYS A 248 19.27 16.55 14.49
CA LYS A 248 18.33 17.28 15.36
C LYS A 248 18.34 18.77 15.06
N GLN A 249 19.53 19.36 14.91
CA GLN A 249 19.69 20.78 14.58
C GLN A 249 19.10 21.11 13.21
N ILE A 250 19.44 20.33 12.17
CA ILE A 250 18.97 20.49 10.79
C ILE A 250 17.44 20.46 10.74
N ILE A 251 16.82 19.44 11.36
CA ILE A 251 15.36 19.31 11.37
C ILE A 251 14.69 20.42 12.18
N LYS A 252 15.32 20.90 13.26
CA LYS A 252 14.81 22.05 14.03
C LYS A 252 14.83 23.35 13.20
N GLN A 253 15.82 23.51 12.33
CA GLN A 253 15.94 24.69 11.45
C GLN A 253 14.89 24.74 10.34
N MET A 254 14.31 23.61 9.95
CA MET A 254 13.20 23.54 8.97
C MET A 254 11.89 24.19 9.47
N LYS A 255 11.83 24.61 10.74
CA LYS A 255 10.66 25.27 11.36
C LYS A 255 10.55 26.78 11.05
N LYS A 256 11.56 27.37 10.40
CA LYS A 256 11.54 28.74 9.90
C LYS A 256 11.30 28.74 8.40
#